data_AF-A0A2C4B227-F1
#
_entry.id   AF-A0A2C4B227-F1
#
_cell.length_a   1.000
_cell.length_b   1.000
_cell.length_c   1.000
_cell.angle_alpha   90.00
_cell.angle_beta   90.00
_cell.angle_gamma   90.00
#
_symmetry.space_group_name_H-M   'P 1'
#
loop_
_entity.id
_entity.type
_entity.pdbx_description
1 polymer ?
#
loop_
_entity_poly.entity_id
_entity_poly.type
_entity_poly.pdbx_seq_one_letter_code
_entity_poly.pdbx_strand_id
1 'polypeptide(L)'
;MRKWMLIGAMSCLFLTACSTQADNNTEVQQLKVENDKLQKESSQLQQELHKTGPAVNDTKQIQDFKNEVTSIVEKANNTKPVGAKEENLNTYLTAKKEIDQLDDNIDLSDNQLEADYRAGTITVEQYETQEREHDILEDQLEQAENALEARFGIDD
;
A
#
# COMPACT_ATOMS: atom_id res chain seq x y z
N MET A 1 -22.73 22.37 23.55
CA MET A 1 -23.94 22.66 24.35
C MET A 1 -25.00 21.59 24.05
N ARG A 2 -25.05 20.52 24.86
CA ARG A 2 -26.09 19.46 24.76
C ARG A 2 -27.28 19.89 25.62
N LYS A 3 -28.47 19.94 25.02
CA LYS A 3 -29.70 20.29 25.73
C LYS A 3 -30.54 19.04 26.02
N TRP A 4 -30.75 18.82 27.33
CA TRP A 4 -31.99 18.45 28.02
C TRP A 4 -32.38 16.96 27.96
N MET A 5 -32.20 16.24 29.08
CA MET A 5 -33.08 16.15 30.26
C MET A 5 -34.28 15.22 30.04
N LEU A 6 -34.17 14.09 30.71
CA LEU A 6 -35.18 13.08 30.99
C LEU A 6 -36.38 13.71 31.72
N ILE A 7 -37.59 13.40 31.26
CA ILE A 7 -38.79 13.42 32.10
C ILE A 7 -39.38 12.02 32.05
N GLY A 8 -39.24 11.32 33.18
CA GLY A 8 -39.89 10.05 33.42
C GLY A 8 -41.37 10.24 33.71
N ALA A 9 -42.19 9.35 33.17
CA ALA A 9 -43.50 9.03 33.71
C ALA A 9 -43.42 7.60 34.24
N MET A 10 -43.22 7.52 35.55
CA MET A 10 -43.49 6.36 36.39
C MET A 10 -45.00 6.09 36.32
N SER A 11 -45.42 4.91 35.89
CA SER A 11 -46.77 4.41 36.19
C SER A 11 -46.89 2.91 36.00
N CYS A 12 -47.33 2.29 37.11
CA CYS A 12 -48.00 1.01 37.23
C CYS A 12 -47.15 -0.26 37.06
N LEU A 13 -46.58 -0.65 38.21
CA LEU A 13 -46.49 -2.03 38.66
C LEU A 13 -47.79 -2.79 38.32
N PHE A 14 -47.76 -3.59 37.26
CA PHE A 14 -48.61 -4.78 37.15
C PHE A 14 -47.74 -5.98 37.49
N LEU A 15 -47.71 -6.33 38.78
CA LEU A 15 -47.33 -7.67 39.21
C LEU A 15 -48.47 -8.62 38.83
N THR A 16 -48.43 -9.10 37.60
CA THR A 16 -49.13 -10.33 37.22
C THR A 16 -48.11 -11.46 37.35
N ALA A 17 -48.19 -12.16 38.48
CA ALA A 17 -47.49 -13.42 38.64
C ALA A 17 -48.14 -14.47 37.72
N CYS A 18 -47.46 -14.82 36.64
CA CYS A 18 -47.63 -16.09 35.96
C CYS A 18 -46.31 -16.85 36.02
N SER A 19 -46.43 -18.09 36.50
CA SER A 19 -45.41 -19.10 36.69
C SER A 19 -44.67 -19.48 35.40
N THR A 20 -43.36 -19.70 35.56
CA THR A 20 -42.52 -20.70 34.86
C THR A 20 -42.58 -20.77 33.33
N GLN A 21 -41.65 -20.09 32.68
CA GLN A 21 -40.63 -20.66 31.79
C GLN A 21 -39.80 -19.49 31.28
N ALA A 22 -38.48 -19.54 31.43
CA ALA A 22 -37.63 -18.67 30.64
C ALA A 22 -37.93 -19.04 29.18
N ASP A 23 -38.66 -18.16 28.48
CA ASP A 23 -39.06 -18.35 27.09
C ASP A 23 -37.79 -18.33 26.23
N ASN A 24 -37.24 -19.52 26.03
CA ASN A 24 -36.28 -19.87 24.99
C ASN A 24 -36.62 -19.25 23.61
N ASN A 25 -37.91 -18.96 23.35
CA ASN A 25 -38.38 -18.29 22.15
C ASN A 25 -38.01 -16.79 22.05
N THR A 26 -37.82 -16.10 23.18
CA THR A 26 -37.44 -14.67 23.21
C THR A 26 -35.93 -14.51 23.00
N GLU A 27 -35.12 -15.36 23.63
CA GLU A 27 -33.67 -15.40 23.43
C GLU A 27 -33.31 -15.81 21.99
N VAL A 28 -34.00 -16.80 21.41
CA VAL A 28 -33.80 -17.21 20.01
C VAL A 28 -34.14 -16.08 19.03
N GLN A 29 -35.18 -15.28 19.32
CA GLN A 29 -35.51 -14.13 18.48
C GLN A 29 -34.49 -13.00 18.59
N GLN A 30 -33.98 -12.72 19.79
CA GLN A 30 -32.90 -11.73 19.98
C GLN A 30 -31.61 -12.15 19.27
N LEU A 31 -31.21 -13.41 19.41
CA LEU A 31 -30.04 -13.95 18.73
C LEU A 31 -30.19 -13.89 17.20
N LYS A 32 -31.40 -14.08 16.67
CA LYS A 32 -31.64 -13.97 15.23
C LYS A 32 -31.51 -12.54 14.72
N VAL A 33 -32.03 -11.56 15.47
CA VAL A 33 -31.88 -10.14 15.17
C VAL A 33 -30.40 -9.71 15.24
N GLU A 34 -29.67 -10.20 16.24
CA GLU A 34 -28.23 -9.94 16.36
C GLU A 34 -27.43 -10.56 15.21
N ASN A 35 -27.76 -11.79 14.81
CA ASN A 35 -27.11 -12.48 13.69
C ASN A 35 -27.41 -11.76 12.36
N ASP A 36 -28.66 -11.36 12.11
CA ASP A 36 -29.04 -10.59 10.92
C ASP A 36 -28.33 -9.22 10.87
N LYS A 37 -28.13 -8.58 12.03
CA LYS A 37 -27.37 -7.33 12.16
C LYS A 37 -25.89 -7.53 11.86
N LEU A 38 -25.27 -8.58 12.41
CA LEU A 38 -23.87 -8.94 12.14
C LEU A 38 -23.67 -9.34 10.68
N GLN A 39 -24.60 -10.08 10.07
CA GLN A 39 -24.57 -10.45 8.66
C GLN A 39 -24.61 -9.21 7.75
N LYS A 40 -25.42 -8.22 8.14
CA LYS A 40 -25.53 -6.94 7.42
C LYS A 40 -24.30 -6.07 7.59
N GLU A 41 -23.74 -5.98 8.80
CA GLU A 41 -22.48 -5.29 9.08
C GLU A 41 -21.32 -5.94 8.32
N SER A 42 -21.22 -7.26 8.31
CA SER A 42 -20.24 -8.01 7.52
C SER A 42 -20.38 -7.74 6.02
N SER A 43 -21.62 -7.70 5.50
CA SER A 43 -21.87 -7.42 4.08
C SER A 43 -21.54 -5.98 3.70
N GLN A 44 -21.77 -5.03 4.62
CA GLN A 44 -21.40 -3.62 4.44
C GLN A 44 -19.88 -3.44 4.47
N LEU A 45 -19.18 -4.09 5.40
CA LEU A 45 -17.72 -4.07 5.48
C LEU A 45 -17.08 -4.71 4.24
N GLN A 46 -17.64 -5.82 3.74
CA GLN A 46 -17.24 -6.38 2.45
C GLN A 46 -17.50 -5.39 1.31
N GLN A 47 -18.66 -4.74 1.25
CA GLN A 47 -18.93 -3.77 0.19
C GLN A 47 -18.04 -2.51 0.27
N GLU A 48 -17.59 -2.13 1.46
CA GLU A 48 -16.66 -1.02 1.69
C GLU A 48 -15.22 -1.41 1.32
N LEU A 49 -14.81 -2.65 1.59
CA LEU A 49 -13.51 -3.22 1.19
C LEU A 49 -13.41 -3.38 -0.35
N HIS A 50 -14.54 -3.56 -1.04
CA HIS A 50 -14.59 -3.74 -2.50
C HIS A 50 -14.84 -2.42 -3.26
N LYS A 51 -14.83 -1.27 -2.58
CA LYS A 51 -14.95 0.07 -3.20
C LYS A 51 -13.61 0.64 -3.69
N THR A 52 -12.51 -0.11 -3.55
CA THR A 52 -11.24 0.21 -4.19
C THR A 52 -11.37 -0.09 -5.68
N GLY A 53 -11.61 0.96 -6.46
CA GLY A 53 -11.57 0.90 -7.92
C GLY A 53 -10.19 0.46 -8.42
N PRO A 54 -10.06 0.07 -9.69
CA PRO A 54 -8.76 -0.28 -10.24
C PRO A 54 -7.80 0.91 -10.08
N ALA A 55 -6.61 0.58 -9.59
CA ALA A 55 -5.43 1.43 -9.46
C ALA A 55 -4.90 1.86 -10.84
N VAL A 56 -5.70 2.63 -11.59
CA VAL A 56 -5.37 3.05 -12.97
C VAL A 56 -4.17 4.01 -13.01
N ASN A 57 -3.84 4.66 -11.89
CA ASN A 57 -2.64 5.49 -11.75
C ASN A 57 -1.36 4.63 -11.70
N ASP A 58 -1.40 3.58 -10.91
CA ASP A 58 -0.22 2.81 -10.51
C ASP A 58 0.43 2.06 -11.68
N THR A 59 -0.38 1.54 -12.62
CA THR A 59 0.16 0.88 -13.82
C THR A 59 0.97 1.84 -14.69
N LYS A 60 0.59 3.12 -14.79
CA LYS A 60 1.35 4.07 -15.61
C LYS A 60 2.69 4.38 -14.98
N GLN A 61 2.72 4.64 -13.67
CA GLN A 61 3.96 4.96 -12.95
C GLN A 61 4.99 3.83 -13.05
N ILE A 62 4.57 2.58 -12.83
CA ILE A 62 5.45 1.41 -13.00
C ILE A 62 5.99 1.30 -14.44
N GLN A 63 5.18 1.60 -15.45
CA GLN A 63 5.66 1.59 -16.84
C GLN A 63 6.65 2.73 -17.13
N ASP A 64 6.43 3.91 -16.55
CA ASP A 64 7.37 5.02 -16.67
C ASP A 64 8.72 4.64 -16.03
N PHE A 65 8.73 4.08 -14.82
CA PHE A 65 9.95 3.57 -14.20
C PHE A 65 10.63 2.48 -15.02
N LYS A 66 9.89 1.51 -15.56
CA LYS A 66 10.47 0.48 -16.46
C LYS A 66 11.20 1.09 -17.65
N ASN A 67 10.63 2.13 -18.26
CA ASN A 67 11.25 2.82 -19.38
C ASN A 67 12.50 3.61 -18.95
N GLU A 68 12.43 4.29 -17.81
CA GLU A 68 13.55 5.06 -17.25
C GLU A 68 14.71 4.14 -16.84
N VAL A 69 14.45 3.04 -16.13
CA VAL A 69 15.44 2.02 -15.79
C VAL A 69 16.09 1.47 -17.04
N THR A 70 15.30 1.07 -18.05
CA THR A 70 15.86 0.58 -19.33
C THR A 70 16.82 1.60 -19.95
N SER A 71 16.42 2.88 -20.01
CA SER A 71 17.24 3.94 -20.57
C SER A 71 18.53 4.19 -19.76
N ILE A 72 18.43 4.22 -18.43
CA ILE A 72 19.59 4.45 -17.55
C ILE A 72 20.55 3.26 -17.60
N VAL A 73 20.04 2.02 -17.56
CA VAL A 73 20.85 0.80 -17.67
C VAL A 73 21.58 0.77 -19.02
N GLU A 74 20.90 1.08 -20.13
CA GLU A 74 21.53 1.18 -21.45
C GLU A 74 22.62 2.26 -21.48
N LYS A 75 22.35 3.43 -20.90
CA LYS A 75 23.33 4.52 -20.82
C LYS A 75 24.53 4.15 -19.95
N ALA A 76 24.30 3.59 -18.76
CA ALA A 76 25.33 3.11 -17.86
C ALA A 76 26.20 2.08 -18.56
N ASN A 77 25.60 1.09 -19.25
CA ASN A 77 26.31 0.06 -20.01
C ASN A 77 27.18 0.60 -21.16
N ASN A 78 26.76 1.69 -21.79
CA ASN A 78 27.49 2.32 -22.88
C ASN A 78 28.53 3.35 -22.41
N THR A 79 28.48 3.77 -21.15
CA THR A 79 29.41 4.74 -20.56
C THR A 79 30.78 4.08 -20.36
N LYS A 80 31.83 4.70 -20.91
CA LYS A 80 33.20 4.16 -20.91
C LYS A 80 34.17 5.18 -20.32
N PRO A 81 35.25 4.74 -19.68
CA PRO A 81 36.34 5.64 -19.31
C PRO A 81 36.91 6.31 -20.57
N VAL A 82 37.01 7.63 -20.54
CA VAL A 82 37.59 8.47 -21.58
C VAL A 82 38.60 9.44 -20.96
N GLY A 83 39.86 9.35 -21.42
CA GLY A 83 40.88 10.33 -21.08
C GLY A 83 41.54 10.12 -19.71
N ALA A 84 41.81 11.23 -19.02
CA ALA A 84 42.57 11.25 -17.78
C ALA A 84 41.75 10.74 -16.58
N LYS A 85 42.42 10.40 -15.48
CA LYS A 85 41.77 9.85 -14.28
C LYS A 85 40.63 10.72 -13.74
N GLU A 86 40.82 12.04 -13.72
CA GLU A 86 39.80 12.99 -13.25
C GLU A 86 38.59 13.06 -14.18
N GLU A 87 38.80 13.02 -15.50
CA GLU A 87 37.72 12.98 -16.49
C GLU A 87 36.92 11.67 -16.38
N ASN A 88 37.59 10.56 -16.13
CA ASN A 88 36.94 9.27 -15.86
C ASN A 88 36.09 9.31 -14.59
N LEU A 89 36.62 9.87 -13.50
CA LEU A 89 35.88 9.98 -12.24
C LEU A 89 34.63 10.85 -12.41
N ASN A 90 34.75 12.00 -13.08
CA ASN A 90 33.61 12.87 -13.35
C ASN A 90 32.55 12.20 -14.24
N THR A 91 33.00 11.41 -15.23
CA THR A 91 32.10 10.63 -16.10
C THR A 91 31.35 9.56 -15.29
N TYR A 92 32.04 8.83 -14.43
CA TYR A 92 31.44 7.85 -13.51
C TYR A 92 30.41 8.52 -12.60
N LEU A 93 30.80 9.56 -11.86
CA LEU A 93 29.93 10.22 -10.88
C LEU A 93 28.66 10.80 -11.53
N THR A 94 28.76 11.25 -12.78
CA THR A 94 27.59 11.73 -13.53
C THR A 94 26.62 10.59 -13.83
N ALA A 95 27.11 9.42 -14.25
CA ALA A 95 26.27 8.26 -14.53
C ALA A 95 25.70 7.65 -13.23
N LYS A 96 26.51 7.51 -12.18
CA LYS A 96 26.08 7.04 -10.84
C LYS A 96 24.94 7.90 -10.30
N LYS A 97 25.10 9.24 -10.36
CA LYS A 97 24.07 10.17 -9.90
C LYS A 97 22.71 9.97 -10.59
N GLU A 98 22.69 9.59 -11.87
CA GLU A 98 21.42 9.32 -12.56
C GLU A 98 20.77 8.02 -12.07
N ILE A 99 21.57 7.00 -11.78
CA ILE A 99 21.10 5.74 -11.15
C ILE A 99 20.52 6.06 -9.77
N ASP A 100 21.30 6.69 -8.89
CA ASP A 100 20.89 7.08 -7.52
C ASP A 100 19.60 7.90 -7.53
N GLN A 101 19.46 8.84 -8.48
CA GLN A 101 18.29 9.71 -8.59
C GLN A 101 17.01 8.93 -8.95
N LEU A 102 17.12 7.88 -9.77
CA LEU A 102 15.98 7.04 -10.13
C LEU A 102 15.65 6.06 -9.00
N ASP A 103 16.67 5.48 -8.37
CA ASP A 103 16.55 4.63 -7.18
C ASP A 103 15.78 5.35 -6.07
N ASP A 104 16.22 6.56 -5.70
CA ASP A 104 15.54 7.44 -4.73
C ASP A 104 14.05 7.69 -5.09
N ASN A 105 13.73 7.76 -6.38
CA ASN A 105 12.35 7.99 -6.83
C ASN A 105 11.48 6.73 -6.71
N ILE A 106 12.07 5.55 -6.90
CA ILE A 106 11.39 4.26 -6.70
C ILE A 106 11.14 4.06 -5.20
N ASP A 107 12.14 4.32 -4.37
CA ASP A 107 12.05 4.32 -2.90
C ASP A 107 10.89 5.20 -2.38
N LEU A 108 10.76 6.41 -2.93
CA LEU A 108 9.65 7.31 -2.60
C LEU A 108 8.28 6.75 -3.04
N SER A 109 8.25 6.03 -4.16
CA SER A 109 7.06 5.34 -4.64
C SER A 109 6.67 4.20 -3.70
N ASP A 110 7.63 3.41 -3.21
CA ASP A 110 7.40 2.34 -2.24
C ASP A 110 6.88 2.86 -0.91
N ASN A 111 7.44 3.96 -0.42
CA ASN A 111 6.93 4.62 0.78
C ASN A 111 5.45 5.04 0.62
N GLN A 112 5.07 5.50 -0.57
CA GLN A 112 3.68 5.85 -0.87
C GLN A 112 2.79 4.61 -0.99
N LEU A 113 3.29 3.55 -1.64
CA LEU A 113 2.61 2.25 -1.76
C LEU A 113 2.31 1.65 -0.37
N GLU A 114 3.28 1.70 0.55
CA GLU A 114 3.09 1.23 1.92
C GLU A 114 2.06 2.10 2.67
N ALA A 115 2.09 3.42 2.48
CA ALA A 115 1.11 4.32 3.07
C ALA A 115 -0.32 4.03 2.57
N ASP A 116 -0.47 3.75 1.27
CA ASP A 116 -1.75 3.39 0.65
C ASP A 116 -2.27 2.03 1.17
N TYR A 117 -1.39 1.04 1.29
CA TYR A 117 -1.74 -0.24 1.90
C TYR A 117 -2.21 -0.07 3.35
N ARG A 118 -1.46 0.69 4.16
CA ARG A 118 -1.81 0.98 5.56
C ARG A 118 -3.12 1.78 5.69
N ALA A 119 -3.43 2.62 4.70
CA ALA A 119 -4.69 3.37 4.63
C ALA A 119 -5.88 2.51 4.14
N GLY A 120 -5.63 1.29 3.65
CA GLY A 120 -6.63 0.40 3.07
C GLY A 120 -7.17 0.88 1.72
N THR A 121 -6.42 1.75 1.02
CA THR A 121 -6.79 2.25 -0.32
C THR A 121 -6.46 1.26 -1.42
N ILE A 122 -5.57 0.29 -1.14
CA ILE A 122 -5.23 -0.84 -2.00
C ILE A 122 -5.33 -2.16 -1.24
N THR A 123 -5.50 -3.26 -1.98
CA THR A 123 -5.48 -4.61 -1.41
C THR A 123 -4.05 -5.10 -1.19
N VAL A 124 -3.89 -6.15 -0.36
CA VAL A 124 -2.59 -6.81 -0.18
C VAL A 124 -2.03 -7.36 -1.49
N GLU A 125 -2.87 -7.88 -2.39
CA GLU A 125 -2.45 -8.38 -3.70
C GLU A 125 -1.92 -7.26 -4.60
N GLN A 126 -2.54 -6.08 -4.56
CA GLN A 126 -2.07 -4.91 -5.30
C GLN A 126 -0.74 -4.39 -4.75
N TYR A 127 -0.61 -4.36 -3.42
CA TYR A 127 0.64 -4.01 -2.74
C TYR A 127 1.79 -4.96 -3.14
N GLU A 128 1.63 -6.27 -2.92
CA GLU A 128 2.66 -7.28 -3.21
C GLU A 128 3.03 -7.35 -4.70
N THR A 129 2.10 -7.00 -5.60
CA THR A 129 2.38 -6.95 -7.03
C THR A 129 3.25 -5.76 -7.39
N GLN A 130 3.01 -4.59 -6.80
CA GLN A 130 3.77 -3.38 -7.09
C GLN A 130 5.13 -3.37 -6.39
N GLU A 131 5.20 -3.78 -5.12
CA GLU A 131 6.45 -3.95 -4.37
C GLU A 131 7.42 -4.84 -5.16
N ARG A 132 6.97 -6.02 -5.62
CA ARG A 132 7.82 -6.90 -6.43
C ARG A 132 8.32 -6.24 -7.73
N GLU A 133 7.53 -5.36 -8.32
CA GLU A 133 7.94 -4.66 -9.54
C GLU A 133 8.98 -3.57 -9.23
N HIS A 134 8.88 -2.89 -8.10
CA HIS A 134 9.91 -1.96 -7.63
C HIS A 134 11.21 -2.71 -7.26
N ASP A 135 11.15 -3.80 -6.49
CA ASP A 135 12.32 -4.65 -6.18
C ASP A 135 13.10 -5.05 -7.45
N ILE A 136 12.38 -5.48 -8.49
CA ILE A 136 12.99 -5.89 -9.77
C ILE A 136 13.68 -4.72 -10.48
N LEU A 137 13.18 -3.50 -10.31
CA LEU A 137 13.74 -2.29 -10.92
C LEU A 137 14.98 -1.82 -10.17
N GLU A 138 14.94 -1.82 -8.84
CA GLU A 138 16.09 -1.51 -7.98
C GLU A 138 17.23 -2.52 -8.19
N ASP A 139 16.92 -3.82 -8.23
CA ASP A 139 17.90 -4.87 -8.57
C ASP A 139 18.60 -4.61 -9.92
N GLN A 140 17.90 -4.05 -10.91
CA GLN A 140 18.49 -3.71 -12.21
C GLN A 140 19.40 -2.47 -12.13
N LEU A 141 19.02 -1.49 -11.32
CA LEU A 141 19.82 -0.29 -11.07
C LEU A 141 21.11 -0.66 -10.33
N GLU A 142 21.02 -1.47 -9.28
CA GLU A 142 22.17 -1.97 -8.52
C GLU A 142 23.13 -2.77 -9.43
N GLN A 143 22.59 -3.64 -10.29
CA GLN A 143 23.41 -4.38 -11.25
C GLN A 143 24.12 -3.46 -12.26
N ALA A 144 23.44 -2.40 -12.71
CA ALA A 144 24.02 -1.44 -13.65
C ALA A 144 25.11 -0.58 -12.98
N GLU A 145 24.92 -0.19 -11.72
CA GLU A 145 25.91 0.52 -10.91
C GLU A 145 27.16 -0.34 -10.69
N ASN A 146 26.98 -1.56 -10.19
CA ASN A 146 28.08 -2.53 -10.00
C ASN A 146 28.88 -2.75 -11.30
N ALA A 147 28.19 -2.87 -12.44
CA ALA A 147 28.84 -3.02 -13.74
C ALA A 147 29.56 -1.75 -14.21
N LEU A 148 29.04 -0.58 -13.85
CA LEU A 148 29.66 0.71 -14.13
C LEU A 148 30.94 0.88 -13.29
N GLU A 149 30.88 0.59 -11.99
CA GLU A 149 32.02 0.65 -11.07
C GLU A 149 33.16 -0.26 -11.51
N ALA A 150 32.83 -1.53 -11.81
CA ALA A 150 33.80 -2.49 -12.32
C ALA A 150 34.49 -1.99 -13.61
N ARG A 151 33.74 -1.30 -14.49
CA ARG A 151 34.28 -0.76 -15.76
C ARG A 151 35.18 0.45 -15.54
N PHE A 152 34.90 1.27 -14.54
CA PHE A 152 35.71 2.42 -14.17
C PHE A 152 36.85 2.07 -13.20
N GLY A 153 36.86 0.85 -12.65
CA GLY A 153 37.85 0.39 -11.69
C GLY A 153 37.71 1.09 -10.34
N ILE A 154 36.47 1.36 -9.95
CA ILE A 154 36.09 1.95 -8.67
C ILE A 154 35.60 0.81 -7.75
N ASP A 155 35.97 0.90 -6.49
CA ASP A 155 35.57 0.02 -5.39
C ASP A 155 34.98 0.98 -4.35
N ASP A 156 33.65 1.05 -4.28
CA ASP A 156 32.87 1.89 -3.35
C ASP A 156 32.47 1.06 -2.11
#